data_AF-A0A5C7UK62-F1
#
_entry.id   AF-A0A5C7UK62-F1
#
_cell.length_a   1.000
_cell.length_b   1.000
_cell.length_c   1.000
_cell.angle_alpha   90.00
_cell.angle_beta   90.00
_cell.angle_gamma   90.00
#
_symmetry.space_group_name_H-M   'P 1'
#
loop_
_entity.id
_entity.type
_entity.pdbx_description
1 polymer ?
#
loop_
_entity_poly.entity_id
_entity_poly.type
_entity_poly.pdbx_seq_one_letter_code
_entity_poly.pdbx_strand_id
1 'polypeptide(L)'
;MTLKLNDQQLEALFYYFQHNVITETPDNDLETIAQELLCDIFLKMDRKLKTPFRQSSNLTLTPKECRAFSWHFKNYWVEEGWLYETNVARKLMAQIDPKL
;
A
#
# COMPACT_ATOMS: atom_id res chain seq x y z
N MET A 1 -12.42 -1.86 -4.03
CA MET A 1 -12.48 -0.46 -3.58
C MET A 1 -11.38 0.34 -4.28
N THR A 2 -11.57 1.64 -4.52
CA THR A 2 -10.58 2.46 -5.23
C THR A 2 -9.96 3.48 -4.27
N LEU A 3 -8.65 3.41 -4.09
CA LEU A 3 -7.86 4.41 -3.39
C LEU A 3 -7.59 5.58 -4.32
N LYS A 4 -7.99 6.78 -3.89
CA LYS A 4 -7.71 8.02 -4.63
C LYS A 4 -6.34 8.56 -4.24
N LEU A 5 -5.44 8.59 -5.21
CA LEU A 5 -4.04 8.97 -5.05
C LEU A 5 -3.69 10.00 -6.12
N ASN A 6 -2.88 10.99 -5.74
CA ASN A 6 -2.12 11.77 -6.70
C ASN A 6 -0.79 11.06 -7.03
N ASP A 7 -0.08 11.61 -7.99
CA ASP A 7 1.17 11.05 -8.51
C ASP A 7 2.25 10.91 -7.43
N GLN A 8 2.46 11.96 -6.64
CA GLN A 8 3.43 11.97 -5.55
C GLN A 8 3.09 10.93 -4.47
N GLN A 9 1.81 10.74 -4.15
CA GLN A 9 1.36 9.76 -3.17
C GLN A 9 1.56 8.33 -3.66
N LEU A 10 1.31 8.07 -4.95
CA LEU A 10 1.54 6.76 -5.56
C LEU A 10 3.03 6.42 -5.54
N GLU A 11 3.90 7.36 -5.92
CA GLU A 11 5.36 7.18 -5.91
C GLU A 11 5.89 6.96 -4.49
N ALA A 12 5.45 7.77 -3.52
CA ALA A 12 5.87 7.64 -2.14
C ALA A 12 5.49 6.26 -1.53
N LEU A 13 4.26 5.79 -1.77
CA LEU A 13 3.87 4.45 -1.32
C LEU A 13 4.60 3.34 -2.06
N PHE A 14 4.89 3.51 -3.35
CA PHE A 14 5.69 2.56 -4.09
C PHE A 14 7.07 2.41 -3.46
N TYR A 15 7.76 3.51 -3.15
CA TYR A 15 9.06 3.49 -2.49
C TYR A 15 8.98 2.90 -1.08
N TYR A 16 7.94 3.22 -0.31
CA TYR A 16 7.73 2.62 1.00
C TYR A 16 7.64 1.09 0.91
N PHE A 17 6.80 0.57 0.01
CA PHE A 17 6.63 -0.87 -0.15
C PHE A 17 7.93 -1.53 -0.63
N GLN A 18 8.66 -0.88 -1.54
CA GLN A 18 9.93 -1.41 -2.02
C GLN A 18 10.96 -1.58 -0.88
N HIS A 19 11.00 -0.68 0.09
CA HIS A 19 12.00 -0.69 1.17
C HIS A 19 11.57 -1.43 2.43
N ASN A 20 10.27 -1.42 2.75
CA ASN A 20 9.75 -1.88 4.04
C ASN A 20 8.70 -2.99 3.91
N VAL A 21 8.41 -3.46 2.70
CA VAL A 21 7.49 -4.59 2.51
C VAL A 21 8.23 -5.65 1.74
N ILE A 22 8.60 -5.39 0.49
CA ILE A 22 9.14 -6.41 -0.43
C ILE A 22 10.43 -7.09 0.09
N THR A 23 11.20 -6.40 0.91
CA THR A 23 12.46 -6.89 1.51
C THR A 23 12.26 -7.60 2.84
N GLU A 24 11.07 -7.55 3.44
CA GLU A 24 10.78 -8.19 4.72
C GLU A 24 10.57 -9.70 4.55
N THR A 25 11.06 -10.46 5.54
CA THR A 25 10.81 -11.89 5.65
C THR A 25 9.71 -12.11 6.68
N PRO A 26 8.55 -12.70 6.31
CA PRO A 26 7.46 -12.92 7.24
C PRO A 26 7.83 -13.96 8.30
N ASP A 27 7.39 -13.77 9.55
CA ASP A 27 7.74 -14.64 10.67
C ASP A 27 6.80 -15.86 10.80
N ASN A 28 5.62 -15.81 10.17
CA ASN A 28 4.61 -16.86 10.24
C ASN A 28 3.71 -16.95 9.00
N ASP A 29 2.88 -17.99 8.93
CA ASP A 29 1.99 -18.25 7.79
C ASP A 29 0.98 -17.12 7.54
N LEU A 30 0.45 -16.48 8.59
CA LEU A 30 -0.51 -15.38 8.44
C LEU A 30 0.15 -14.14 7.86
N GLU A 31 1.37 -13.83 8.32
CA GLU A 31 2.18 -12.74 7.75
C GLU A 31 2.60 -13.04 6.33
N THR A 32 2.90 -14.30 6.01
CA THR A 32 3.18 -14.72 4.63
C THR A 32 2.00 -14.40 3.70
N ILE A 33 0.78 -14.74 4.12
CA ILE A 33 -0.44 -14.42 3.35
C ILE A 33 -0.65 -12.90 3.24
N ALA A 34 -0.42 -12.15 4.32
CA ALA A 34 -0.54 -10.70 4.28
C ALA A 34 0.49 -10.09 3.33
N GLN A 35 1.73 -10.57 3.37
CA GLN A 35 2.84 -10.17 2.54
C GLN A 35 2.56 -10.43 1.06
N GLU A 36 2.01 -11.59 0.70
CA GLU A 36 1.58 -11.88 -0.68
C GLU A 36 0.57 -10.84 -1.19
N LEU A 37 -0.43 -10.50 -0.37
CA LEU A 37 -1.43 -9.49 -0.72
C LEU A 37 -0.81 -8.09 -0.83
N LEU A 38 0.17 -7.74 0.00
CA LEU A 38 0.89 -6.47 -0.09
C LEU A 38 1.78 -6.42 -1.34
N CYS A 39 2.41 -7.53 -1.73
CA CYS A 39 3.13 -7.68 -2.99
C CYS A 39 2.22 -7.47 -4.20
N ASP A 40 0.99 -8.00 -4.18
CA ASP A 40 0.01 -7.76 -5.24
C ASP A 40 -0.35 -6.27 -5.37
N ILE A 41 -0.48 -5.56 -4.25
CA ILE A 41 -0.66 -4.10 -4.23
C ILE A 41 0.55 -3.41 -4.85
N PHE A 42 1.77 -3.81 -4.47
CA PHE A 42 3.01 -3.27 -5.04
C PHE A 42 3.08 -3.45 -6.55
N LEU A 43 2.77 -4.64 -7.08
CA LEU A 43 2.75 -4.89 -8.52
C LEU A 43 1.71 -4.02 -9.26
N LYS A 44 0.57 -3.71 -8.62
CA LYS A 44 -0.40 -2.77 -9.19
C LYS A 44 0.15 -1.35 -9.24
N MET A 45 0.87 -0.91 -8.20
CA MET A 45 1.55 0.39 -8.19
C MET A 45 2.63 0.45 -9.30
N ASP A 46 3.47 -0.58 -9.41
CA ASP A 46 4.51 -0.68 -10.44
C ASP A 46 3.93 -0.55 -11.86
N ARG A 47 2.90 -1.35 -12.17
CA ARG A 47 2.20 -1.28 -13.47
C ARG A 47 1.63 0.11 -13.73
N LYS A 48 1.07 0.74 -12.70
CA LYS A 48 0.50 2.09 -12.79
C LYS A 48 1.57 3.15 -13.09
N LEU A 49 2.70 3.10 -12.41
CA LEU A 49 3.83 4.00 -12.60
C LEU A 49 4.47 3.85 -13.98
N LYS A 50 4.53 2.63 -14.51
CA LYS A 50 5.07 2.31 -15.83
C LYS A 50 4.11 2.61 -17.00
N THR A 51 2.86 2.95 -16.73
CA THR A 51 1.86 3.21 -17.78
C THR A 51 2.12 4.57 -18.44
N PRO A 52 2.43 4.62 -19.75
CA PRO A 52 2.60 5.88 -20.48
C PRO A 52 1.30 6.68 -20.50
N PHE A 53 1.39 8.01 -20.41
CA PHE A 53 0.24 8.92 -20.45
C PHE A 53 -0.90 8.54 -19.48
N ARG A 54 -0.55 8.11 -18.25
CA ARG A 54 -1.53 7.70 -17.24
C ARG A 54 -2.57 8.79 -17.01
N GLN A 55 -3.85 8.39 -16.97
CA GLN A 55 -4.96 9.32 -16.74
C GLN A 55 -5.25 9.57 -15.26
N SER A 56 -4.83 8.67 -14.37
CA SER A 56 -4.98 8.80 -12.92
C SER A 56 -3.95 7.96 -12.20
N SER A 57 -3.68 8.29 -10.93
CA SER A 57 -2.86 7.49 -10.02
C SER A 57 -3.67 6.62 -9.06
N ASN A 58 -4.99 6.58 -9.26
CA ASN A 58 -5.89 5.78 -8.44
C ASN A 58 -5.57 4.27 -8.51
N LEU A 59 -5.65 3.61 -7.36
CA LEU A 59 -5.35 2.19 -7.20
C LEU A 59 -6.61 1.41 -6.82
N THR A 60 -6.96 0.37 -7.58
CA THR A 60 -8.12 -0.47 -7.28
C THR A 60 -7.68 -1.71 -6.50
N LEU A 61 -8.19 -1.82 -5.29
CA LEU A 61 -7.91 -2.92 -4.37
C LEU A 61 -9.10 -3.87 -4.21
N THR A 62 -8.82 -5.16 -4.03
CA THR A 62 -9.81 -6.15 -3.60
C THR A 62 -10.10 -5.99 -2.10
N PRO A 63 -11.20 -6.55 -1.58
CA PRO A 63 -11.47 -6.52 -0.13
C PRO A 63 -10.35 -7.13 0.72
N LYS A 64 -9.70 -8.20 0.23
CA LYS A 64 -8.58 -8.85 0.94
C LYS A 64 -7.34 -7.95 0.98
N GLU A 65 -7.00 -7.32 -0.15
CA GLU A 65 -5.91 -6.35 -0.23
C GLU A 65 -6.16 -5.12 0.66
N CYS A 66 -7.41 -4.65 0.74
CA CYS A 66 -7.76 -3.54 1.65
C CYS A 66 -7.49 -3.92 3.12
N ARG A 67 -7.81 -5.15 3.51
CA ARG A 67 -7.55 -5.66 4.87
C ARG A 67 -6.06 -5.80 5.13
N ALA A 68 -5.30 -6.37 4.20
CA ALA A 68 -3.84 -6.50 4.31
C ALA A 68 -3.17 -5.11 4.42
N PHE A 69 -3.56 -4.17 3.56
CA PHE A 69 -3.09 -2.78 3.60
C PHE A 69 -3.37 -2.11 4.95
N SER A 70 -4.62 -2.21 5.44
CA SER A 70 -5.01 -1.64 6.73
C SER A 70 -4.28 -2.30 7.90
N TRP A 71 -4.12 -3.63 7.86
CA TRP A 71 -3.37 -4.39 8.85
C TRP A 71 -1.90 -3.97 8.90
N HIS A 72 -1.23 -3.83 7.75
CA HIS A 72 0.18 -3.44 7.67
C HIS A 72 0.44 -2.12 8.40
N PHE A 73 -0.26 -1.06 8.00
CA PHE A 73 -0.07 0.28 8.58
C PHE A 73 -0.65 0.45 10.00
N LYS A 74 -1.38 -0.55 10.53
CA LYS A 74 -1.80 -0.61 11.95
C LYS A 74 -0.75 -1.28 12.84
N ASN A 75 -0.04 -2.29 12.33
CA ASN A 75 0.91 -3.09 13.13
C ASN A 75 2.35 -2.62 12.95
N TYR A 76 2.73 -2.24 11.73
CA TYR A 76 4.06 -1.80 11.38
C TYR A 76 4.06 -0.29 11.29
N TRP A 77 4.52 0.35 12.37
CA TRP A 77 4.58 1.80 12.50
C TRP A 77 6.03 2.28 12.44
N VAL A 78 6.20 3.39 11.75
CA VAL A 78 7.44 3.80 11.09
C VAL A 78 8.62 4.15 12.00
N GLU A 79 9.77 3.54 11.67
CA GLU A 79 11.14 3.97 11.98
C GLU A 79 11.39 5.42 11.48
N GLU A 80 12.31 6.18 12.08
CA GLU A 80 12.64 7.53 11.62
C GLU A 80 12.94 7.57 10.10
N GLY A 81 12.06 8.18 9.29
CA GLY A 81 12.27 8.34 7.85
C GLY A 81 11.03 8.35 6.95
N TRP A 82 9.95 7.64 7.33
CA TRP A 82 8.78 7.42 6.43
C TRP A 82 7.48 8.14 6.87
N LEU A 83 7.61 9.26 7.59
CA LEU A 83 6.47 9.94 8.20
C LEU A 83 5.44 10.41 7.17
N TYR A 84 5.89 10.82 5.98
CA TYR A 84 5.01 11.26 4.91
C TYR A 84 4.16 10.10 4.38
N GLU A 85 4.79 8.97 4.09
CA GLU A 85 4.20 7.75 3.55
C GLU A 85 3.17 7.18 4.51
N THR A 86 3.47 7.12 5.81
CA THR A 86 2.51 6.70 6.82
C THR A 86 1.30 7.62 6.87
N ASN A 87 1.51 8.93 6.82
CA ASN A 87 0.42 9.90 6.84
C ASN A 87 -0.46 9.77 5.59
N VAL A 88 0.13 9.52 4.43
CA VAL A 88 -0.60 9.20 3.20
C VAL A 88 -1.40 7.91 3.38
N ALA A 89 -0.77 6.83 3.86
CA ALA A 89 -1.41 5.54 4.09
C ALA A 89 -2.61 5.65 5.05
N ARG A 90 -2.48 6.38 6.16
CA ARG A 90 -3.60 6.61 7.10
C ARG A 90 -4.78 7.33 6.45
N LYS A 91 -4.51 8.35 5.63
CA LYS A 91 -5.56 9.06 4.88
C LYS A 91 -6.27 8.13 3.89
N LEU A 92 -5.54 7.18 3.30
CA LEU A 92 -6.10 6.18 2.39
C LEU A 92 -6.89 5.11 3.14
N MET A 93 -6.43 4.68 4.31
CA MET A 93 -7.19 3.79 5.19
C MET A 93 -8.53 4.39 5.62
N ALA A 94 -8.60 5.70 5.85
CA ALA A 94 -9.88 6.37 6.11
C ALA A 94 -10.85 6.31 4.92
N GLN A 95 -10.38 6.08 3.69
CA GLN A 95 -11.23 5.79 2.53
C GLN A 95 -11.69 4.33 2.50
N ILE A 96 -10.94 3.43 3.16
CA ILE A 96 -11.23 1.99 3.30
C ILE A 96 -12.25 1.71 4.40
N ASP A 97 -12.09 2.39 5.54
CA ASP A 97 -12.88 2.20 6.76
C ASP A 97 -14.25 2.92 6.85
N PRO A 98 -14.86 3.60 5.84
CA PRO A 98 -16.24 4.10 6.00
C PRO A 98 -17.31 2.99 5.90
N LYS A 99 -16.94 1.73 5.59
CA LYS A 99 -17.89 0.64 5.27
C LYS A 99 -17.43 -0.78 5.69
N LEU A 100 -16.34 -0.93 6.45
CA LEU A 100 -15.97 -2.22 7.06
C LEU A 100 -16.56 -2.34 8.46
#